data_AF-A0A938VK52-F1
#
_entry.id   AF-A0A938VK52-F1
#
_cell.length_a   1.000
_cell.length_b   1.000
_cell.length_c   1.000
_cell.angle_alpha   90.00
_cell.angle_beta   90.00
_cell.angle_gamma   90.00
#
_symmetry.space_group_name_H-M   'P 1'
#
loop_
_entity.id
_entity.type
_entity.pdbx_description
1 polymer ?
#
loop_
_entity_poly.entity_id
_entity_poly.type
_entity_poly.pdbx_seq_one_letter_code
_entity_poly.pdbx_strand_id
1 'polypeptide(L)'
;MSKKTILILASGVLLLALALAGCAGPAGPQGPQGDPGPAGPPGPAAEAMGAEYVGSAACSECHQELYDTFMMSGHPWKLNKVVDGKQPDYPFAAERGEISLPEGYTWDDISYVIGGYNWKVRFMDQNGYIITSPKGEAPDAEAHKEYKNQWNYANEDAGKDAGFVLYKSGNTTKDQPGLVYDCGTCHTTGYSAWPPDAHQDGLEGIKGTWAEPGIQCEACHGPGGQHAEDPHGFALQVERSSALCGECHDRGAQEFVDAKGGFIEHHEQYEELFQSKHIAIDCVVCHDPHTGVIQLREAGKQTTRTQCENCHWREARYQEHTMNIECIQCHMPKVGKNAQGNPDTFTGDIRTHLMAIDPEQIGQFYIVKEGDVEKTYALSQLGLDYACRHCHNGDFALTDEELIERAKGYHTPEE
;
A
#
# COMPACT_ATOMS: atom_id res chain seq x y z
N MET A 1 -62.92 -37.98 -46.82
CA MET A 1 -63.78 -37.19 -47.72
C MET A 1 -62.96 -36.05 -48.31
N SER A 2 -63.10 -35.87 -49.62
CA SER A 2 -62.16 -35.19 -50.53
C SER A 2 -62.36 -33.67 -50.57
N LYS A 3 -61.32 -32.95 -51.01
CA LYS A 3 -61.13 -31.49 -51.15
C LYS A 3 -62.24 -30.70 -51.90
N LYS A 4 -63.38 -31.31 -52.21
CA LYS A 4 -64.49 -30.70 -52.97
C LYS A 4 -65.57 -30.01 -52.13
N THR A 5 -65.53 -30.07 -50.79
CA THR A 5 -66.57 -29.46 -49.94
C THR A 5 -66.22 -28.06 -49.40
N ILE A 6 -64.98 -27.57 -49.57
CA ILE A 6 -64.57 -26.23 -49.10
C ILE A 6 -64.71 -25.16 -50.19
N LEU A 7 -64.95 -25.56 -51.45
CA LEU A 7 -64.91 -24.67 -52.63
C LEU A 7 -66.22 -23.93 -52.95
N ILE A 8 -67.28 -24.05 -52.13
CA ILE A 8 -68.59 -23.41 -52.44
C ILE A 8 -68.93 -22.24 -51.49
N LEU A 9 -68.22 -22.08 -50.37
CA LEU A 9 -68.41 -20.93 -49.46
C LEU A 9 -67.56 -19.69 -49.80
N ALA A 10 -66.55 -19.82 -50.67
CA ALA A 10 -65.67 -18.72 -51.04
C ALA A 10 -66.12 -17.91 -52.27
N SER A 11 -67.09 -18.41 -53.05
CA SER A 11 -67.51 -17.77 -54.31
C SER A 11 -68.67 -16.77 -54.17
N GLY A 12 -69.27 -16.66 -52.97
CA GLY A 12 -70.40 -15.76 -52.71
C GLY A 12 -70.02 -14.35 -52.24
N VAL A 13 -68.78 -14.12 -51.81
CA VAL A 13 -68.33 -12.82 -51.28
C VAL A 13 -67.47 -12.04 -52.28
N LEU A 14 -67.01 -12.68 -53.36
CA LEU A 14 -66.11 -12.08 -54.35
C LEU A 14 -66.80 -11.20 -55.41
N LEU A 15 -68.11 -10.99 -55.34
CA LEU A 15 -68.87 -10.21 -56.34
C LEU A 15 -69.53 -8.93 -55.80
N LEU A 16 -69.24 -8.52 -54.56
CA LEU A 16 -69.83 -7.30 -53.97
C LEU A 16 -68.81 -6.24 -53.47
N ALA A 17 -67.52 -6.37 -53.81
CA ALA A 17 -66.51 -5.37 -53.44
C ALA A 17 -65.64 -4.90 -54.63
N LEU A 18 -66.17 -5.03 -55.85
CA LEU A 18 -65.55 -4.55 -57.10
C LEU A 18 -66.26 -3.27 -57.57
N ALA A 19 -66.43 -2.31 -56.67
CA ALA A 19 -66.86 -0.95 -56.98
C ALA A 19 -66.48 -0.03 -55.82
N LEU A 20 -65.24 0.48 -55.85
CA LEU A 20 -64.76 1.76 -55.30
C LEU A 20 -63.21 1.76 -55.30
N ALA A 21 -62.63 1.64 -56.50
CA ALA A 21 -61.24 1.99 -56.72
C ALA A 21 -61.16 3.53 -56.89
N GLY A 22 -61.00 4.25 -55.78
CA GLY A 22 -60.58 5.65 -55.76
C GLY A 22 -59.08 5.71 -55.54
N CYS A 23 -58.35 6.31 -56.47
CA CYS A 23 -56.90 6.45 -56.45
C CYS A 23 -56.41 7.21 -55.20
N ALA A 24 -55.74 6.53 -54.27
CA ALA A 24 -54.96 7.21 -53.22
C ALA A 24 -53.58 7.59 -53.80
N GLY A 25 -53.29 8.90 -53.87
CA GLY A 25 -51.97 9.41 -54.22
C GLY A 25 -50.90 9.04 -53.18
N PRO A 26 -49.61 9.15 -53.51
CA PRO A 26 -48.53 8.84 -52.57
C PRO A 26 -48.61 9.74 -51.33
N ALA A 27 -48.27 9.17 -50.17
CA ALA A 27 -48.24 9.89 -48.89
C ALA A 27 -47.28 11.10 -48.99
N GLY A 28 -47.76 12.28 -48.57
CA GLY A 28 -46.95 13.49 -48.50
C GLY A 28 -45.84 13.36 -47.44
N PRO A 29 -44.77 14.16 -47.54
CA PRO A 29 -43.68 14.13 -46.57
C PRO A 29 -44.18 14.48 -45.16
N GLN A 30 -43.62 13.80 -44.16
CA GLN A 30 -43.95 14.01 -42.76
C GLN A 30 -43.62 15.45 -42.35
N GLY A 31 -44.58 16.13 -41.71
CA GLY A 31 -44.40 17.50 -41.23
C GLY A 31 -43.31 17.59 -40.15
N PRO A 32 -42.72 18.78 -39.93
CA PRO A 32 -41.69 18.97 -38.92
C PRO A 32 -42.22 18.63 -37.52
N GLN A 33 -41.35 18.01 -36.72
CA GLN A 33 -41.63 17.66 -35.34
C GLN A 33 -41.97 18.93 -34.53
N GLY A 34 -43.08 18.88 -33.78
CA GLY A 34 -43.48 19.99 -32.91
C GLY A 34 -42.51 20.19 -31.75
N ASP A 35 -42.47 21.42 -31.22
CA ASP A 35 -41.55 21.78 -30.13
C ASP A 35 -41.77 20.91 -28.88
N PRO A 36 -40.69 20.56 -28.14
CA PRO A 36 -40.81 19.84 -26.88
C PRO A 36 -41.70 20.59 -25.88
N GLY A 37 -42.56 19.84 -25.19
CA GLY A 37 -43.34 20.39 -24.08
C GLY A 37 -42.47 20.94 -22.95
N PRO A 38 -43.00 21.84 -22.11
CA PRO A 38 -42.24 22.42 -21.00
C PRO A 38 -41.80 21.32 -20.02
N ALA A 39 -40.56 21.46 -19.52
CA ALA A 39 -40.01 20.55 -18.50
C ALA A 39 -40.89 20.57 -17.24
N GLY A 40 -41.19 19.39 -16.70
CA GLY A 40 -41.87 19.27 -15.41
C GLY A 40 -41.05 19.88 -14.27
N PRO A 41 -41.67 20.23 -13.13
CA PRO A 41 -40.94 20.70 -11.97
C PRO A 41 -39.92 19.64 -11.52
N PRO A 42 -38.72 20.05 -11.06
CA PRO A 42 -37.75 19.12 -10.50
C PRO A 42 -38.39 18.33 -9.35
N GLY A 43 -38.20 17.01 -9.33
CA GLY A 43 -38.50 16.23 -8.14
C GLY A 43 -37.65 16.72 -6.96
N PRO A 44 -38.06 16.46 -5.70
CA PRO A 44 -37.19 16.73 -4.56
C PRO A 44 -35.83 16.09 -4.80
N ALA A 45 -34.76 16.84 -4.51
CA ALA A 45 -33.41 16.31 -4.60
C ALA A 45 -33.34 15.05 -3.73
N ALA A 46 -32.99 13.91 -4.33
CA ALA A 46 -32.45 12.83 -3.54
C ALA A 46 -31.23 13.42 -2.84
N GLU A 47 -31.19 13.38 -1.51
CA GLU A 47 -29.93 13.50 -0.79
C GLU A 47 -29.00 12.50 -1.45
N ALA A 48 -27.89 12.99 -2.01
CA ALA A 48 -26.82 12.11 -2.42
C ALA A 48 -26.27 11.48 -1.14
N MET A 49 -26.86 10.36 -0.72
CA MET A 49 -26.28 9.48 0.29
C MET A 49 -25.02 8.92 -0.37
N GLY A 50 -23.89 9.61 -0.21
CA GLY A 50 -22.59 9.03 -0.52
C GLY A 50 -22.47 7.73 0.26
N ALA A 51 -21.89 6.70 -0.34
CA ALA A 51 -21.68 5.44 0.37
C ALA A 51 -20.92 5.71 1.68
N GLU A 52 -21.42 5.15 2.78
CA GLU A 52 -20.83 5.30 4.11
C GLU A 52 -19.80 4.18 4.35
N TYR A 53 -18.81 4.48 5.20
CA TYR A 53 -17.88 3.47 5.69
C TYR A 53 -18.61 2.58 6.70
N VAL A 54 -18.56 1.27 6.49
CA VAL A 54 -19.21 0.28 7.39
C VAL A 54 -18.20 -0.44 8.29
N GLY A 55 -16.92 -0.29 8.01
CA GLY A 55 -15.83 -0.91 8.75
C GLY A 55 -15.60 -2.37 8.39
N SER A 56 -14.36 -2.83 8.63
CA SER A 56 -13.92 -4.17 8.20
C SER A 56 -14.63 -5.31 8.92
N ALA A 57 -15.13 -5.05 10.12
CA ALA A 57 -15.96 -6.01 10.85
C ALA A 57 -17.23 -6.39 10.06
N ALA A 58 -17.90 -5.41 9.42
CA ALA A 58 -19.07 -5.69 8.58
C ALA A 58 -18.71 -6.54 7.35
N CYS A 59 -17.52 -6.32 6.76
CA CYS A 59 -17.04 -7.13 5.65
C CYS A 59 -16.84 -8.59 6.06
N SER A 60 -16.39 -8.86 7.29
CA SER A 60 -16.11 -10.21 7.80
C SER A 60 -17.36 -11.10 7.85
N GLU A 61 -18.55 -10.52 8.00
CA GLU A 61 -19.82 -11.27 8.08
C GLU A 61 -20.11 -12.08 6.81
N CYS A 62 -19.65 -11.61 5.65
CA CYS A 62 -19.78 -12.29 4.35
C CYS A 62 -18.44 -12.77 3.78
N HIS A 63 -17.32 -12.11 4.12
CA HIS A 63 -15.99 -12.37 3.56
C HIS A 63 -14.96 -12.82 4.62
N GLN A 64 -15.39 -13.70 5.54
CA GLN A 64 -14.57 -14.13 6.69
C GLN A 64 -13.17 -14.61 6.30
N GLU A 65 -13.01 -15.44 5.28
CA GLU A 65 -11.68 -15.98 4.90
C GLU A 65 -10.71 -14.90 4.44
N LEU A 66 -11.21 -13.91 3.69
CA LEU A 66 -10.40 -12.77 3.25
C LEU A 66 -10.06 -11.86 4.43
N TYR A 67 -11.05 -11.60 5.30
CA TYR A 67 -10.85 -10.83 6.51
C TYR A 67 -9.79 -11.47 7.40
N ASP A 68 -9.92 -12.76 7.73
CA ASP A 68 -8.96 -13.48 8.56
C ASP A 68 -7.56 -13.45 7.97
N THR A 69 -7.44 -13.59 6.65
CA THR A 69 -6.14 -13.53 5.96
C THR A 69 -5.54 -12.13 6.02
N PHE A 70 -6.35 -11.11 5.73
CA PHE A 70 -5.92 -9.71 5.69
C PHE A 70 -5.57 -9.16 7.07
N MET A 71 -6.33 -9.54 8.09
CA MET A 71 -6.07 -9.17 9.48
C MET A 71 -4.75 -9.73 10.00
N MET A 72 -4.17 -10.73 9.34
CA MET A 72 -2.83 -11.22 9.67
C MET A 72 -1.70 -10.44 8.98
N SER A 73 -2.02 -9.51 8.07
CA SER A 73 -1.06 -8.61 7.43
C SER A 73 -0.73 -7.40 8.31
N GLY A 74 0.28 -6.60 7.94
CA GLY A 74 0.64 -5.41 8.70
C GLY A 74 -0.23 -4.17 8.47
N HIS A 75 -1.05 -4.14 7.41
CA HIS A 75 -1.85 -2.98 7.02
C HIS A 75 -2.88 -2.56 8.09
N PRO A 76 -3.70 -3.49 8.65
CA PRO A 76 -4.67 -3.16 9.70
C PRO A 76 -4.05 -2.60 10.97
N TRP A 77 -2.77 -2.91 11.21
CA TRP A 77 -2.09 -2.64 12.48
C TRP A 77 -1.11 -1.47 12.39
N LYS A 78 -1.20 -0.65 11.34
CA LYS A 78 -0.31 0.50 11.20
C LYS A 78 -0.57 1.59 12.25
N LEU A 79 -1.83 1.75 12.66
CA LEU A 79 -2.25 2.61 13.75
C LEU A 79 -3.23 1.84 14.62
N ASN A 80 -3.05 1.89 15.94
CA ASN A 80 -3.80 1.05 16.88
C ASN A 80 -4.20 1.87 18.08
N LYS A 81 -5.49 1.84 18.42
CA LYS A 81 -5.99 2.49 19.63
C LYS A 81 -5.61 1.66 20.85
N VAL A 82 -5.18 2.33 21.91
CA VAL A 82 -4.98 1.71 23.22
C VAL A 82 -6.31 1.74 23.96
N VAL A 83 -6.75 0.57 24.42
CA VAL A 83 -8.02 0.40 25.13
C VAL A 83 -7.74 -0.25 26.48
N ASP A 84 -8.40 0.25 27.52
CA ASP A 84 -8.27 -0.23 28.91
C ASP A 84 -6.83 -0.25 29.46
N GLY A 85 -5.95 0.66 28.99
CA GLY A 85 -4.57 0.73 29.45
C GLY A 85 -3.78 -0.54 29.13
N LYS A 86 -4.03 -1.16 27.97
CA LYS A 86 -3.35 -2.39 27.54
C LYS A 86 -2.68 -2.23 26.19
N GLN A 87 -1.57 -2.93 26.02
CA GLN A 87 -0.92 -3.09 24.73
C GLN A 87 -1.93 -3.58 23.68
N PRO A 88 -1.97 -2.98 22.48
CA PRO A 88 -2.76 -3.51 21.39
C PRO A 88 -2.33 -4.93 21.05
N ASP A 89 -3.31 -5.80 20.80
CA ASP A 89 -3.06 -7.17 20.39
C ASP A 89 -2.87 -7.23 18.87
N TYR A 90 -1.73 -7.74 18.44
CA TYR A 90 -1.39 -7.91 17.03
C TYR A 90 -1.35 -9.39 16.71
N PRO A 91 -1.62 -9.79 15.47
CA PRO A 91 -1.16 -11.08 14.96
C PRO A 91 0.33 -11.24 15.26
N PHE A 92 0.69 -12.38 15.84
CA PHE A 92 2.07 -12.71 16.23
C PHE A 92 2.65 -11.85 17.38
N ALA A 93 1.84 -11.06 18.11
CA ALA A 93 2.31 -10.30 19.28
C ALA A 93 2.98 -11.19 20.34
N ALA A 94 2.48 -12.42 20.51
CA ALA A 94 3.06 -13.40 21.42
C ALA A 94 4.53 -13.77 21.07
N GLU A 95 4.89 -13.71 19.79
CA GLU A 95 6.24 -14.00 19.29
C GLU A 95 7.16 -12.78 19.39
N ARG A 96 6.60 -11.57 19.29
CA ARG A 96 7.32 -10.29 19.35
C ARG A 96 7.55 -9.76 20.76
N GLY A 97 6.82 -10.29 21.74
CA GLY A 97 6.95 -9.96 23.15
C GLY A 97 6.28 -8.64 23.54
N GLU A 98 6.53 -8.23 24.78
CA GLU A 98 6.00 -6.97 25.32
C GLU A 98 6.70 -5.77 24.69
N ILE A 99 5.92 -4.81 24.22
CA ILE A 99 6.42 -3.54 23.70
C ILE A 99 6.92 -2.72 24.88
N SER A 100 8.21 -2.36 24.83
CA SER A 100 8.77 -1.43 25.81
C SER A 100 8.23 -0.02 25.56
N LEU A 101 7.74 0.61 26.62
CA LEU A 101 7.28 2.00 26.63
C LEU A 101 8.44 2.96 26.96
N PRO A 102 8.37 4.22 26.47
CA PRO A 102 9.36 5.24 26.85
C PRO A 102 9.43 5.41 28.38
N GLU A 103 10.59 5.85 28.88
CA GLU A 103 10.84 5.92 30.31
C GLU A 103 9.76 6.73 31.07
N GLY A 104 9.20 6.13 32.12
CA GLY A 104 8.17 6.73 32.96
C GLY A 104 6.74 6.62 32.44
N TYR A 105 6.54 6.21 31.18
CA TYR A 105 5.20 5.99 30.62
C TYR A 105 4.64 4.61 30.99
N THR A 106 3.33 4.58 31.10
CA THR A 106 2.52 3.36 31.26
C THR A 106 1.47 3.34 30.16
N TRP A 107 0.83 2.19 29.95
CA TRP A 107 -0.23 2.09 28.95
C TRP A 107 -1.44 3.01 29.22
N ASP A 108 -1.66 3.40 30.47
CA ASP A 108 -2.68 4.41 30.83
C ASP A 108 -2.34 5.81 30.29
N ASP A 109 -1.08 6.06 29.92
CA ASP A 109 -0.63 7.34 29.37
C ASP A 109 -0.70 7.38 27.83
N ILE A 110 -1.03 6.26 27.18
CA ILE A 110 -1.00 6.12 25.72
C ILE A 110 -2.40 6.08 25.14
N SER A 111 -2.69 6.92 24.14
CA SER A 111 -3.96 6.88 23.39
C SER A 111 -3.88 5.97 22.16
N TYR A 112 -2.76 6.04 21.43
CA TYR A 112 -2.53 5.31 20.20
C TYR A 112 -1.08 4.82 20.09
N VAL A 113 -0.93 3.67 19.41
CA VAL A 113 0.35 3.11 18.99
C VAL A 113 0.47 3.19 17.47
N ILE A 114 1.57 3.79 17.00
CA ILE A 114 1.92 3.90 15.58
C ILE A 114 2.95 2.80 15.25
N GLY A 115 2.59 1.89 14.36
CA GLY A 115 3.35 0.65 14.13
C GLY A 115 3.03 -0.40 15.18
N GLY A 116 4.03 -1.18 15.60
CA GLY A 116 3.82 -2.33 16.50
C GLY A 116 3.95 -3.69 15.82
N TYR A 117 3.57 -3.79 14.55
CA TYR A 117 3.49 -5.08 13.86
C TYR A 117 4.84 -5.81 13.65
N ASN A 118 5.89 -5.14 13.16
CA ASN A 118 7.15 -5.84 12.80
C ASN A 118 8.46 -5.07 13.02
N TRP A 119 8.51 -3.76 12.72
CA TRP A 119 9.78 -3.02 12.68
C TRP A 119 10.01 -2.10 13.88
N LYS A 120 9.05 -1.22 14.15
CA LYS A 120 9.17 -0.13 15.12
C LYS A 120 7.82 0.29 15.67
N VAL A 121 7.88 0.96 16.81
CA VAL A 121 6.73 1.44 17.57
C VAL A 121 6.98 2.88 18.02
N ARG A 122 5.95 3.72 17.87
CA ARG A 122 5.88 5.07 18.44
C ARG A 122 4.55 5.22 19.15
N PHE A 123 4.48 6.21 20.03
CA PHE A 123 3.39 6.33 20.98
C PHE A 123 2.81 7.74 20.93
N MET A 124 1.49 7.83 21.05
CA MET A 124 0.78 9.09 21.27
C MET A 124 0.34 9.19 22.73
N ASP A 125 0.47 10.37 23.32
CA ASP A 125 -0.04 10.66 24.66
C ASP A 125 -1.58 10.73 24.69
N GLN A 126 -2.16 10.96 25.87
CA GLN A 126 -3.62 11.10 26.05
C GLN A 126 -4.25 12.31 25.35
N ASN A 127 -3.46 13.23 24.81
CA ASN A 127 -3.94 14.35 23.98
C ASN A 127 -3.73 14.10 22.48
N GLY A 128 -3.19 12.93 22.10
CA GLY A 128 -2.93 12.54 20.73
C GLY A 128 -1.60 13.05 20.14
N TYR A 129 -0.74 13.69 20.94
CA TYR A 129 0.58 14.12 20.48
C TYR A 129 1.55 12.94 20.46
N ILE A 130 2.41 12.87 19.44
CA ILE A 130 3.51 11.92 19.43
C ILE A 130 4.46 12.27 20.59
N ILE A 131 4.76 11.29 21.44
CA ILE A 131 5.63 11.47 22.60
C ILE A 131 7.05 11.76 22.14
N THR A 132 7.55 12.96 22.45
CA THR A 132 8.91 13.42 22.13
C THR A 132 9.71 13.86 23.35
N SER A 133 9.14 13.80 24.55
CA SER A 133 9.78 14.17 25.82
C SER A 133 9.55 13.13 26.93
N PRO A 134 10.33 13.16 28.03
CA PRO A 134 10.05 12.41 29.24
C PRO A 134 8.69 12.78 29.84
N LYS A 135 8.09 11.84 30.58
CA LYS A 135 6.77 12.05 31.19
C LYS A 135 6.78 13.24 32.15
N GLY A 136 5.83 14.15 31.96
CA GLY A 136 5.64 15.34 32.79
C GLY A 136 6.51 16.53 32.39
N GLU A 137 7.32 16.41 31.35
CA GLU A 137 8.13 17.49 30.79
C GLU A 137 7.54 17.99 29.47
N ALA A 138 7.53 19.32 29.28
CA ALA A 138 7.19 19.93 27.99
C ALA A 138 8.33 19.67 26.98
N PRO A 139 8.05 19.33 25.71
CA PRO A 139 9.09 19.07 24.73
C PRO A 139 10.01 20.27 24.52
N ASP A 140 11.31 20.01 24.63
CA ASP A 140 12.37 20.99 24.39
C ASP A 140 13.49 20.34 23.56
N ALA A 141 13.75 20.92 22.38
CA ALA A 141 14.68 20.35 21.41
C ALA A 141 16.14 20.26 21.93
N GLU A 142 16.54 21.13 22.85
CA GLU A 142 17.90 21.12 23.40
C GLU A 142 17.99 20.20 24.62
N ALA A 143 17.01 20.28 25.53
CA ALA A 143 16.98 19.46 26.75
C ALA A 143 16.74 17.98 26.44
N HIS A 144 15.98 17.67 25.39
CA HIS A 144 15.55 16.31 25.05
C HIS A 144 16.20 15.74 23.79
N LYS A 145 17.26 16.36 23.26
CA LYS A 145 17.94 15.88 22.04
C LYS A 145 18.43 14.42 22.09
N GLU A 146 18.70 13.91 23.30
CA GLU A 146 19.13 12.53 23.55
C GLU A 146 18.01 11.61 24.04
N TYR A 147 16.78 12.12 24.17
CA TYR A 147 15.64 11.32 24.65
C TYR A 147 15.17 10.34 23.58
N LYS A 148 15.31 9.05 23.85
CA LYS A 148 14.92 8.00 22.90
C LYS A 148 13.48 7.56 23.15
N ASN A 149 12.65 7.69 22.12
CA ASN A 149 11.19 7.62 22.22
C ASN A 149 10.56 6.68 21.17
N GLN A 150 11.35 6.11 20.26
CA GLN A 150 10.90 5.09 19.33
C GLN A 150 11.51 3.75 19.72
N TRP A 151 10.67 2.74 19.88
CA TRP A 151 11.12 1.37 20.11
C TRP A 151 11.31 0.66 18.77
N ASN A 152 12.47 0.05 18.56
CA ASN A 152 12.73 -0.83 17.41
C ASN A 152 12.81 -2.28 17.87
N TYR A 153 12.19 -3.20 17.13
CA TYR A 153 12.38 -4.63 17.35
C TYR A 153 13.75 -5.08 16.86
N ALA A 154 14.25 -6.19 17.41
CA ALA A 154 15.49 -6.80 16.95
C ALA A 154 15.42 -7.14 15.46
N ASN A 155 16.54 -6.99 14.77
CA ASN A 155 16.71 -7.37 13.39
C ASN A 155 18.00 -8.19 13.26
N GLU A 156 17.83 -9.51 13.18
CA GLU A 156 18.93 -10.46 13.08
C GLU A 156 19.71 -10.29 11.77
N ASP A 157 19.05 -9.97 10.66
CA ASP A 157 19.71 -9.77 9.36
C ASP A 157 20.69 -8.61 9.38
N ALA A 158 20.34 -7.54 10.10
CA ALA A 158 21.21 -6.38 10.28
C ALA A 158 22.14 -6.51 11.50
N GLY A 159 22.06 -7.62 12.26
CA GLY A 159 22.81 -7.79 13.51
C GLY A 159 22.50 -6.71 14.54
N LYS A 160 21.23 -6.32 14.68
CA LYS A 160 20.79 -5.27 15.60
C LYS A 160 19.84 -5.80 16.67
N ASP A 161 20.14 -5.48 17.92
CA ASP A 161 19.26 -5.77 19.05
C ASP A 161 18.01 -4.87 19.06
N ALA A 162 17.00 -5.29 19.82
CA ALA A 162 15.85 -4.44 20.12
C ALA A 162 16.28 -3.28 21.05
N GLY A 163 15.68 -2.11 20.86
CA GLY A 163 16.06 -0.96 21.67
C GLY A 163 15.40 0.34 21.29
N PHE A 164 15.52 1.31 22.19
CA PHE A 164 15.08 2.68 21.97
C PHE A 164 16.06 3.47 21.09
N VAL A 165 15.49 4.25 20.17
CA VAL A 165 16.21 5.19 19.29
C VAL A 165 15.53 6.56 19.28
N LEU A 166 16.25 7.57 18.80
CA LEU A 166 15.74 8.94 18.67
C LEU A 166 14.72 9.05 17.54
N TYR A 167 13.62 9.73 17.80
CA TYR A 167 12.65 10.14 16.77
C TYR A 167 12.09 11.52 17.10
N LYS A 168 12.59 12.56 16.41
CA LYS A 168 12.12 13.95 16.59
C LYS A 168 12.08 14.37 18.07
N SER A 169 13.07 13.94 18.85
CA SER A 169 13.13 14.12 20.31
C SER A 169 13.18 15.62 20.67
N GLY A 170 12.36 16.03 21.64
CA GLY A 170 12.16 17.42 22.01
C GLY A 170 11.43 18.28 20.99
N ASN A 171 11.06 17.73 19.82
CA ASN A 171 10.32 18.53 18.83
C ASN A 171 8.93 18.84 19.34
N THR A 172 8.56 20.11 19.16
CA THR A 172 7.21 20.62 19.28
C THR A 172 6.85 21.43 18.03
N THR A 173 5.57 21.68 17.81
CA THR A 173 5.15 22.68 16.81
C THR A 173 5.14 24.06 17.45
N LYS A 174 5.38 25.11 16.64
CA LYS A 174 5.61 26.49 17.11
C LYS A 174 4.48 27.03 18.03
N ASP A 175 3.26 26.52 17.84
CA ASP A 175 2.04 27.02 18.49
C ASP A 175 1.33 25.95 19.36
N GLN A 176 1.88 24.74 19.52
CA GLN A 176 1.23 23.67 20.31
C GLN A 176 2.20 23.02 21.31
N PRO A 177 1.69 22.32 22.36
CA PRO A 177 2.53 21.70 23.39
C PRO A 177 3.28 20.44 22.95
N GLY A 178 3.12 19.95 21.71
CA GLY A 178 3.77 18.70 21.27
C GLY A 178 3.87 18.51 19.76
N LEU A 179 4.39 17.34 19.36
CA LEU A 179 4.50 16.91 17.98
C LEU A 179 3.16 16.34 17.49
N VAL A 180 2.49 17.08 16.61
CA VAL A 180 1.20 16.69 16.00
C VAL A 180 1.35 15.42 15.15
N TYR A 181 0.37 14.52 15.23
CA TYR A 181 0.20 13.40 14.34
C TYR A 181 -0.56 13.82 13.08
N ASP A 182 0.16 13.89 11.96
CA ASP A 182 -0.35 14.24 10.63
C ASP A 182 -0.20 13.11 9.61
N CYS A 183 0.04 11.88 10.08
CA CYS A 183 0.30 10.73 9.22
C CYS A 183 -0.98 9.96 8.83
N GLY A 184 -2.17 10.51 9.10
CA GLY A 184 -3.45 9.84 8.90
C GLY A 184 -3.68 9.35 7.47
N THR A 185 -3.33 10.17 6.47
CA THR A 185 -3.52 9.84 5.04
C THR A 185 -3.03 8.45 4.65
N CYS A 186 -1.89 7.99 5.18
CA CYS A 186 -1.30 6.71 4.80
C CYS A 186 -1.45 5.63 5.89
N HIS A 187 -1.97 5.95 7.07
CA HIS A 187 -1.99 5.06 8.23
C HIS A 187 -3.39 4.77 8.77
N THR A 188 -4.44 5.30 8.14
CA THR A 188 -5.84 5.14 8.56
C THR A 188 -6.75 4.94 7.36
N THR A 189 -7.97 4.49 7.60
CA THR A 189 -8.99 4.25 6.56
C THR A 189 -10.05 5.33 6.57
N GLY A 190 -10.37 5.88 5.40
CA GLY A 190 -11.34 6.96 5.27
C GLY A 190 -10.87 8.26 5.92
N TYR A 191 -9.57 8.56 5.80
CA TYR A 191 -9.00 9.78 6.35
C TYR A 191 -9.67 11.05 5.76
N SER A 192 -10.04 11.99 6.62
CA SER A 192 -10.51 13.31 6.25
C SER A 192 -9.74 14.39 7.02
N ALA A 193 -9.13 15.30 6.28
CA ALA A 193 -8.54 16.53 6.82
C ALA A 193 -9.57 17.67 6.96
N TRP A 194 -10.87 17.40 6.73
CA TRP A 194 -11.93 18.39 6.80
C TRP A 194 -12.96 18.04 7.91
N PRO A 195 -13.42 19.03 8.70
CA PRO A 195 -12.93 20.42 8.74
C PRO A 195 -11.46 20.54 9.19
N PRO A 196 -10.76 21.66 8.93
CA PRO A 196 -9.31 21.75 9.15
C PRO A 196 -8.88 21.64 10.62
N ASP A 197 -9.82 21.88 11.53
CA ASP A 197 -9.74 21.73 12.98
C ASP A 197 -10.33 20.39 13.47
N ALA A 198 -10.52 19.43 12.57
CA ALA A 198 -10.97 18.09 12.93
C ALA A 198 -9.85 17.33 13.66
N HIS A 199 -10.24 16.68 14.75
CA HIS A 199 -9.37 15.93 15.63
C HIS A 199 -10.04 14.58 15.94
N GLN A 200 -9.41 13.47 15.54
CA GLN A 200 -9.93 12.14 15.88
C GLN A 200 -10.08 12.01 17.40
N ASP A 201 -11.23 11.49 17.84
CA ASP A 201 -11.58 11.31 19.25
C ASP A 201 -11.52 12.60 20.09
N GLY A 202 -11.52 13.77 19.45
CA GLY A 202 -11.35 15.07 20.13
C GLY A 202 -9.93 15.33 20.65
N LEU A 203 -8.93 14.59 20.16
CA LEU A 203 -7.54 14.71 20.59
C LEU A 203 -6.79 15.76 19.77
N GLU A 204 -6.49 16.91 20.38
CA GLU A 204 -5.88 18.08 19.70
C GLU A 204 -4.57 17.75 18.96
N GLY A 205 -3.81 16.77 19.45
CA GLY A 205 -2.56 16.33 18.83
C GLY A 205 -2.74 15.53 17.54
N ILE A 206 -3.96 15.15 17.17
CA ILE A 206 -4.24 14.42 15.93
C ILE A 206 -4.84 15.36 14.88
N LYS A 207 -4.23 15.41 13.70
CA LYS A 207 -4.75 16.17 12.57
C LYS A 207 -5.69 15.29 11.73
N GLY A 208 -6.93 15.73 11.56
CA GLY A 208 -7.95 15.03 10.78
C GLY A 208 -8.69 13.94 11.56
N THR A 209 -9.56 13.24 10.86
CA THR A 209 -10.41 12.14 11.36
C THR A 209 -10.36 10.97 10.39
N TRP A 210 -10.83 9.80 10.82
CA TRP A 210 -10.90 8.60 9.98
C TRP A 210 -12.07 7.70 10.38
N ALA A 211 -12.44 6.77 9.49
CA ALA A 211 -13.45 5.75 9.76
C ALA A 211 -12.89 4.61 10.62
N GLU A 212 -11.69 4.11 10.30
CA GLU A 212 -11.00 3.07 11.06
C GLU A 212 -9.50 3.36 11.21
N PRO A 213 -8.87 3.06 12.36
CA PRO A 213 -7.42 3.12 12.48
C PRO A 213 -6.77 1.98 11.68
N GLY A 214 -5.60 2.24 11.13
CA GLY A 214 -4.92 1.31 10.22
C GLY A 214 -5.49 1.33 8.80
N ILE A 215 -4.80 0.66 7.89
CA ILE A 215 -5.27 0.44 6.52
C ILE A 215 -6.17 -0.80 6.54
N GLN A 216 -7.45 -0.57 6.31
CA GLN A 216 -8.55 -1.52 6.42
C GLN A 216 -9.19 -1.75 5.04
N CYS A 217 -10.20 -2.63 4.94
CA CYS A 217 -10.80 -3.04 3.66
C CYS A 217 -11.17 -1.83 2.77
N GLU A 218 -11.84 -0.85 3.37
CA GLU A 218 -12.40 0.31 2.69
C GLU A 218 -11.36 1.38 2.32
N ALA A 219 -10.08 1.20 2.72
CA ALA A 219 -8.99 2.07 2.25
C ALA A 219 -8.67 1.81 0.77
N CYS A 220 -8.81 0.56 0.31
CA CYS A 220 -8.58 0.19 -1.08
C CYS A 220 -9.90 0.05 -1.87
N HIS A 221 -10.97 -0.36 -1.19
CA HIS A 221 -12.26 -0.65 -1.80
C HIS A 221 -13.26 0.52 -1.75
N GLY A 222 -12.91 1.61 -1.07
CA GLY A 222 -13.81 2.73 -0.81
C GLY A 222 -14.93 2.39 0.19
N PRO A 223 -15.83 3.35 0.47
CA PRO A 223 -16.94 3.14 1.39
C PRO A 223 -17.90 2.05 0.87
N GLY A 224 -18.09 1.00 1.67
CA GLY A 224 -18.78 -0.23 1.29
C GLY A 224 -20.27 -0.27 1.66
N GLY A 225 -20.85 0.78 2.24
CA GLY A 225 -22.22 0.74 2.78
C GLY A 225 -23.29 0.24 1.80
N GLN A 226 -23.28 0.73 0.57
CA GLN A 226 -24.23 0.27 -0.46
C GLN A 226 -24.02 -1.20 -0.84
N HIS A 227 -22.77 -1.64 -0.90
CA HIS A 227 -22.42 -3.03 -1.17
C HIS A 227 -22.84 -3.96 -0.03
N ALA A 228 -22.71 -3.51 1.23
CA ALA A 228 -23.14 -4.26 2.39
C ALA A 228 -24.68 -4.43 2.43
N GLU A 229 -25.43 -3.40 2.01
CA GLU A 229 -26.90 -3.44 1.97
C GLU A 229 -27.47 -4.26 0.81
N ASP A 230 -26.92 -4.11 -0.41
CA ASP A 230 -27.32 -4.86 -1.60
C ASP A 230 -26.08 -5.25 -2.45
N PRO A 231 -25.42 -6.37 -2.11
CA PRO A 231 -24.18 -6.78 -2.78
C PRO A 231 -24.39 -7.21 -4.24
N HIS A 232 -25.63 -7.48 -4.65
CA HIS A 232 -25.97 -7.82 -6.03
C HIS A 232 -26.26 -6.59 -6.88
N GLY A 233 -26.81 -5.53 -6.28
CA GLY A 233 -27.08 -4.25 -6.92
C GLY A 233 -25.87 -3.31 -6.95
N PHE A 234 -25.00 -3.37 -5.95
CA PHE A 234 -23.84 -2.50 -5.80
C PHE A 234 -22.56 -3.33 -5.65
N ALA A 235 -21.73 -3.35 -6.69
CA ALA A 235 -20.41 -3.97 -6.62
C ALA A 235 -19.43 -3.06 -5.88
N LEU A 236 -18.57 -3.65 -5.06
CA LEU A 236 -17.46 -2.96 -4.42
C LEU A 236 -16.42 -2.53 -5.46
N GLN A 237 -15.76 -1.39 -5.24
CA GLN A 237 -14.70 -0.92 -6.13
C GLN A 237 -13.50 -1.87 -6.09
N VAL A 238 -12.96 -2.25 -7.24
CA VAL A 238 -11.73 -3.05 -7.33
C VAL A 238 -10.77 -2.35 -8.28
N GLU A 239 -9.84 -1.59 -7.70
CA GLU A 239 -8.72 -0.97 -8.40
C GLU A 239 -7.47 -1.84 -8.24
N ARG A 240 -6.71 -2.04 -9.32
CA ARG A 240 -5.59 -2.98 -9.38
C ARG A 240 -4.27 -2.35 -9.81
N SER A 241 -4.33 -1.11 -10.29
CA SER A 241 -3.15 -0.37 -10.71
C SER A 241 -2.21 -0.13 -9.53
N SER A 242 -0.91 -0.10 -9.82
CA SER A 242 0.11 0.27 -8.81
C SER A 242 -0.13 1.65 -8.19
N ALA A 243 -0.84 2.55 -8.87
CA ALA A 243 -1.12 3.90 -8.40
C ALA A 243 -1.87 3.92 -7.05
N LEU A 244 -2.81 2.99 -6.84
CA LEU A 244 -3.50 2.86 -5.54
C LEU A 244 -2.52 2.55 -4.40
N CYS A 245 -1.52 1.71 -4.67
CA CYS A 245 -0.48 1.38 -3.68
C CYS A 245 0.44 2.59 -3.44
N GLY A 246 0.73 3.33 -4.51
CA GLY A 246 1.52 4.57 -4.49
C GLY A 246 0.88 5.73 -3.74
N GLU A 247 -0.39 5.66 -3.33
CA GLU A 247 -0.98 6.66 -2.43
C GLU A 247 -0.30 6.66 -1.04
N CYS A 248 0.31 5.54 -0.66
CA CYS A 248 0.98 5.35 0.63
C CYS A 248 2.43 4.89 0.51
N HIS A 249 2.74 4.10 -0.52
CA HIS A 249 4.08 3.60 -0.81
C HIS A 249 4.82 4.54 -1.76
N ASP A 250 4.75 5.84 -1.49
CA ASP A 250 5.46 6.92 -2.18
C ASP A 250 5.92 7.98 -1.15
N ARG A 251 7.04 8.66 -1.40
CA ARG A 251 7.60 9.76 -0.61
C ARG A 251 7.66 11.08 -1.37
N GLY A 252 7.35 11.11 -2.67
CA GLY A 252 7.19 12.36 -3.41
C GLY A 252 7.33 12.24 -4.92
N ALA A 253 8.52 12.59 -5.43
CA ALA A 253 8.75 12.68 -6.86
C ALA A 253 9.15 11.30 -7.40
N GLN A 254 8.25 10.67 -8.16
CA GLN A 254 8.40 9.30 -8.70
C GLN A 254 9.70 9.10 -9.51
N GLU A 255 10.30 10.17 -10.01
CA GLU A 255 11.55 10.15 -10.75
C GLU A 255 12.81 10.02 -9.87
N PHE A 256 12.65 10.05 -8.54
CA PHE A 256 13.75 9.97 -7.58
C PHE A 256 13.40 8.99 -6.46
N VAL A 257 14.39 8.18 -6.06
CA VAL A 257 14.26 7.27 -4.90
C VAL A 257 15.11 7.85 -3.77
N ASP A 258 14.48 8.39 -2.72
CA ASP A 258 15.20 9.05 -1.64
C ASP A 258 16.03 8.04 -0.84
N ALA A 259 17.25 8.45 -0.47
CA ALA A 259 18.16 7.63 0.30
C ALA A 259 18.82 8.43 1.43
N LYS A 260 19.08 7.77 2.56
CA LYS A 260 19.75 8.38 3.70
C LYS A 260 20.51 7.38 4.56
N GLY A 261 21.76 7.74 4.86
CA GLY A 261 22.63 6.95 5.73
C GLY A 261 22.90 5.56 5.16
N GLY A 262 23.15 5.49 3.86
CA GLY A 262 23.46 4.26 3.13
C GLY A 262 22.25 3.37 2.84
N PHE A 263 21.01 3.85 2.87
CA PHE A 263 19.85 3.02 2.55
C PHE A 263 18.79 3.83 1.82
N ILE A 264 18.00 3.16 0.99
CA ILE A 264 16.73 3.70 0.47
C ILE A 264 15.82 3.98 1.66
N GLU A 265 15.13 5.12 1.68
CA GLU A 265 14.16 5.40 2.72
C GLU A 265 12.93 4.49 2.59
N HIS A 266 12.27 4.14 3.71
CA HIS A 266 11.05 3.34 3.64
C HIS A 266 9.88 4.01 2.90
N HIS A 267 9.07 3.18 2.25
CA HIS A 267 7.90 3.53 1.43
C HIS A 267 8.22 4.06 0.04
N GLU A 268 9.35 3.65 -0.54
CA GLU A 268 9.78 4.04 -1.89
C GLU A 268 9.47 2.97 -2.95
N GLN A 269 8.70 1.92 -2.61
CA GLN A 269 8.56 0.76 -3.50
C GLN A 269 7.89 1.11 -4.83
N TYR A 270 7.03 2.13 -4.83
CA TYR A 270 6.35 2.58 -6.05
C TYR A 270 7.33 3.31 -6.97
N GLU A 271 8.16 4.20 -6.43
CA GLU A 271 9.22 4.94 -7.12
C GLU A 271 10.31 3.99 -7.63
N GLU A 272 10.71 3.03 -6.80
CA GLU A 272 11.65 1.97 -7.19
C GLU A 272 11.15 1.19 -8.40
N LEU A 273 9.88 0.76 -8.38
CA LEU A 273 9.28 0.03 -9.50
C LEU A 273 9.17 0.92 -10.75
N PHE A 274 8.82 2.20 -10.57
CA PHE A 274 8.72 3.20 -11.63
C PHE A 274 10.05 3.40 -12.37
N GLN A 275 11.17 3.36 -11.67
CA GLN A 275 12.51 3.46 -12.28
C GLN A 275 12.99 2.16 -12.92
N SER A 276 12.29 1.05 -12.69
CA SER A 276 12.66 -0.27 -13.17
C SER A 276 11.94 -0.63 -14.49
N LYS A 277 12.42 -1.69 -15.16
CA LYS A 277 11.68 -2.26 -16.31
C LYS A 277 10.32 -2.86 -15.91
N HIS A 278 10.10 -3.13 -14.63
CA HIS A 278 8.84 -3.63 -14.10
C HIS A 278 7.78 -2.55 -13.89
N ILE A 279 8.05 -1.27 -14.25
CA ILE A 279 7.00 -0.24 -14.39
C ILE A 279 5.83 -0.70 -15.30
N ALA A 280 6.10 -1.64 -16.21
CA ALA A 280 5.09 -2.19 -17.12
C ALA A 280 4.11 -3.19 -16.48
N ILE A 281 4.28 -3.54 -15.21
CA ILE A 281 3.41 -4.48 -14.47
C ILE A 281 2.91 -3.87 -13.17
N ASP A 282 1.72 -4.29 -12.75
CA ASP A 282 1.13 -3.82 -11.50
C ASP A 282 1.63 -4.60 -10.27
N CYS A 283 1.63 -3.97 -9.09
CA CYS A 283 2.00 -4.61 -7.82
C CYS A 283 1.28 -5.96 -7.60
N VAL A 284 0.00 -6.02 -7.99
CA VAL A 284 -0.87 -7.20 -7.80
C VAL A 284 -0.55 -8.38 -8.72
N VAL A 285 0.32 -8.19 -9.72
CA VAL A 285 0.86 -9.29 -10.54
C VAL A 285 1.74 -10.19 -9.67
N CYS A 286 2.52 -9.58 -8.76
CA CYS A 286 3.42 -10.28 -7.86
C CYS A 286 2.80 -10.48 -6.48
N HIS A 287 2.07 -9.53 -5.92
CA HIS A 287 1.55 -9.61 -4.55
C HIS A 287 0.05 -9.87 -4.51
N ASP A 288 -0.41 -10.62 -3.49
CA ASP A 288 -1.83 -10.64 -3.15
C ASP A 288 -2.11 -9.50 -2.17
N PRO A 289 -2.98 -8.52 -2.53
CA PRO A 289 -3.25 -7.37 -1.68
C PRO A 289 -3.92 -7.72 -0.34
N HIS A 290 -4.45 -8.94 -0.20
CA HIS A 290 -5.06 -9.40 1.06
C HIS A 290 -4.09 -10.15 1.97
N THR A 291 -2.82 -10.33 1.59
CA THR A 291 -1.83 -11.08 2.39
C THR A 291 -0.62 -10.22 2.74
N GLY A 292 -0.06 -10.43 3.92
CA GLY A 292 1.17 -9.75 4.33
C GLY A 292 2.44 -10.50 3.91
N VAL A 293 3.44 -9.80 3.37
CA VAL A 293 4.75 -10.40 3.05
C VAL A 293 5.44 -10.93 4.31
N ILE A 294 5.34 -10.23 5.44
CA ILE A 294 5.94 -10.65 6.71
C ILE A 294 5.27 -11.92 7.24
N GLN A 295 3.94 -11.91 7.31
CA GLN A 295 3.12 -13.07 7.68
C GLN A 295 3.46 -14.32 6.85
N LEU A 296 3.51 -14.19 5.53
CA LEU A 296 3.83 -15.31 4.65
C LEU A 296 5.24 -15.83 4.88
N ARG A 297 6.22 -14.93 5.09
CA ARG A 297 7.61 -15.30 5.38
C ARG A 297 7.73 -16.06 6.69
N GLU A 298 7.09 -15.59 7.76
CA GLU A 298 7.07 -16.27 9.06
C GLU A 298 6.43 -17.66 8.96
N ALA A 299 5.38 -17.80 8.14
CA ALA A 299 4.75 -19.08 7.86
C ALA A 299 5.56 -19.99 6.91
N GLY A 300 6.73 -19.57 6.43
CA GLY A 300 7.53 -20.30 5.44
C GLY A 300 6.81 -20.49 4.09
N LYS A 301 5.91 -19.55 3.75
CA LYS A 301 5.12 -19.56 2.52
C LYS A 301 5.68 -18.58 1.50
N GLN A 302 5.35 -18.85 0.24
CA GLN A 302 5.68 -17.99 -0.88
C GLN A 302 5.07 -16.59 -0.69
N THR A 303 5.88 -15.53 -0.78
CA THR A 303 5.46 -14.15 -0.53
C THR A 303 4.88 -13.44 -1.75
N THR A 304 4.93 -14.10 -2.91
CA THR A 304 4.40 -13.59 -4.18
C THR A 304 3.50 -14.64 -4.84
N ARG A 305 2.56 -14.21 -5.67
CA ARG A 305 1.67 -15.07 -6.46
C ARG A 305 2.37 -15.59 -7.71
N THR A 306 3.16 -14.72 -8.35
CA THR A 306 3.97 -15.00 -9.53
C THR A 306 5.44 -15.02 -9.12
N GLN A 307 6.15 -16.08 -9.50
CA GLN A 307 7.59 -16.21 -9.26
C GLN A 307 8.40 -15.63 -10.42
N CYS A 308 9.64 -15.24 -10.14
CA CYS A 308 10.55 -14.66 -11.12
C CYS A 308 10.72 -15.58 -12.34
N GLU A 309 10.91 -16.88 -12.11
CA GLU A 309 11.12 -17.91 -13.13
C GLU A 309 9.90 -18.16 -14.02
N ASN A 310 8.70 -17.68 -13.64
CA ASN A 310 7.54 -17.74 -14.54
C ASN A 310 7.73 -16.84 -15.76
N CYS A 311 8.52 -15.77 -15.65
CA CYS A 311 8.86 -14.85 -16.73
C CYS A 311 10.34 -14.98 -17.16
N HIS A 312 11.23 -15.20 -16.20
CA HIS A 312 12.70 -15.25 -16.35
C HIS A 312 13.22 -16.69 -16.29
N TRP A 313 12.58 -17.60 -17.02
CA TRP A 313 12.90 -19.04 -17.00
C TRP A 313 14.31 -19.36 -17.51
N ARG A 314 14.89 -18.51 -18.35
CA ARG A 314 16.25 -18.70 -18.86
C ARG A 314 17.27 -18.34 -17.78
N GLU A 315 17.09 -17.21 -17.14
CA GLU A 315 17.92 -16.75 -16.03
C GLU A 315 17.80 -17.73 -14.83
N ALA A 316 16.62 -18.29 -14.58
CA ALA A 316 16.42 -19.35 -13.59
C ALA A 316 17.13 -20.67 -13.94
N ARG A 317 17.38 -20.93 -15.24
CA ARG A 317 18.08 -22.15 -15.70
C ARG A 317 19.60 -22.05 -15.55
N TYR A 318 20.15 -20.84 -15.59
CA TYR A 318 21.59 -20.60 -15.57
C TYR A 318 21.90 -19.67 -14.39
N GLN A 319 22.37 -20.23 -13.28
CA GLN A 319 22.83 -19.47 -12.12
C GLN A 319 24.25 -19.88 -11.80
N GLU A 320 25.20 -18.97 -12.01
CA GLU A 320 26.62 -19.15 -11.72
C GLU A 320 26.88 -19.00 -10.20
N HIS A 321 26.36 -19.94 -9.40
CA HIS A 321 26.61 -19.99 -7.96
C HIS A 321 26.70 -21.42 -7.42
N THR A 322 27.59 -21.64 -6.47
CA THR A 322 27.79 -22.94 -5.81
C THR A 322 26.70 -23.30 -4.78
N MET A 323 25.80 -22.36 -4.50
CA MET A 323 24.74 -22.47 -3.51
C MET A 323 23.42 -22.21 -4.22
N ASN A 324 22.35 -22.84 -3.74
CA ASN A 324 21.02 -22.52 -4.24
C ASN A 324 20.57 -21.19 -3.63
N ILE A 325 20.68 -20.12 -4.41
CA ILE A 325 20.36 -18.74 -4.00
C ILE A 325 19.03 -18.34 -4.65
N GLU A 326 18.12 -17.80 -3.84
CA GLU A 326 16.86 -17.27 -4.35
C GLU A 326 17.10 -15.96 -5.11
N CYS A 327 16.36 -15.73 -6.19
CA CYS A 327 16.47 -14.53 -7.03
C CYS A 327 16.46 -13.23 -6.19
N ILE A 328 15.59 -13.18 -5.17
CA ILE A 328 15.40 -12.03 -4.29
C ILE A 328 16.62 -11.73 -3.40
N GLN A 329 17.57 -12.64 -3.25
CA GLN A 329 18.78 -12.38 -2.46
C GLN A 329 19.68 -11.38 -3.19
N CYS A 330 19.86 -11.50 -4.50
CA CYS A 330 20.67 -10.56 -5.30
C CYS A 330 19.84 -9.45 -5.95
N HIS A 331 18.62 -9.77 -6.41
CA HIS A 331 17.76 -8.85 -7.17
C HIS A 331 16.74 -8.10 -6.31
N MET A 332 16.49 -8.50 -5.06
CA MET A 332 15.69 -7.70 -4.13
C MET A 332 16.34 -7.68 -2.74
N PRO A 333 17.65 -7.34 -2.63
CA PRO A 333 18.35 -7.30 -1.35
C PRO A 333 17.72 -6.25 -0.44
N LYS A 334 18.07 -6.30 0.84
CA LYS A 334 17.52 -5.38 1.83
C LYS A 334 18.24 -4.03 1.75
N VAL A 335 17.94 -3.23 0.72
CA VAL A 335 18.53 -1.90 0.50
C VAL A 335 17.74 -0.80 1.21
N GLY A 336 16.48 -1.06 1.53
CA GLY A 336 15.62 -0.11 2.23
C GLY A 336 15.75 -0.20 3.74
N LYS A 337 15.62 0.96 4.42
CA LYS A 337 15.61 1.06 5.87
C LYS A 337 14.34 1.73 6.38
N ASN A 338 13.55 0.96 7.13
CA ASN A 338 12.40 1.40 7.90
C ASN A 338 12.76 1.68 9.36
N ALA A 339 13.39 0.75 10.06
CA ALA A 339 13.75 0.88 11.46
C ALA A 339 15.25 0.69 11.69
N GLN A 340 15.81 -0.40 11.17
CA GLN A 340 17.16 -0.86 11.47
C GLN A 340 17.91 -1.19 10.18
N GLY A 341 19.21 -0.88 10.15
CA GLY A 341 20.09 -1.24 9.06
C GLY A 341 21.55 -1.22 9.51
N ASN A 342 22.39 -1.95 8.80
CA ASN A 342 23.82 -2.07 9.04
C ASN A 342 24.60 -1.74 7.76
N PRO A 343 25.14 -0.52 7.65
CA PRO A 343 25.92 -0.10 6.48
C PRO A 343 27.17 -0.97 6.26
N ASP A 344 27.78 -1.48 7.33
CA ASP A 344 29.00 -2.28 7.24
C ASP A 344 28.76 -3.63 6.53
N THR A 345 27.51 -4.12 6.58
CA THR A 345 27.08 -5.34 5.89
C THR A 345 26.09 -5.07 4.77
N PHE A 346 25.90 -3.81 4.36
CA PHE A 346 24.96 -3.40 3.30
C PHE A 346 23.55 -3.98 3.46
N THR A 347 23.08 -4.12 4.72
CA THR A 347 21.83 -4.84 5.04
C THR A 347 20.87 -3.97 5.83
N GLY A 348 19.77 -3.58 5.20
CA GLY A 348 18.61 -2.92 5.78
C GLY A 348 17.54 -3.91 6.25
N ASP A 349 16.29 -3.45 6.32
CA ASP A 349 15.15 -4.22 6.82
C ASP A 349 13.94 -4.24 5.87
N ILE A 350 14.08 -3.63 4.69
CA ILE A 350 13.11 -3.63 3.61
C ILE A 350 13.80 -4.06 2.31
N ARG A 351 13.17 -4.99 1.59
CA ARG A 351 13.63 -5.43 0.26
C ARG A 351 13.32 -4.34 -0.77
N THR A 352 14.32 -4.04 -1.59
CA THR A 352 14.20 -3.12 -2.73
C THR A 352 13.30 -3.69 -3.82
N HIS A 353 12.67 -2.80 -4.57
CA HIS A 353 11.97 -3.07 -5.83
C HIS A 353 12.74 -2.57 -7.06
N LEU A 354 14.05 -2.32 -6.91
CA LEU A 354 15.00 -2.21 -8.00
C LEU A 354 15.55 -3.60 -8.30
N MET A 355 15.09 -4.26 -9.37
CA MET A 355 15.49 -5.65 -9.65
C MET A 355 16.68 -5.80 -10.59
N ALA A 356 17.00 -4.79 -11.39
CA ALA A 356 18.12 -4.88 -12.32
C ALA A 356 19.43 -4.68 -11.55
N ILE A 357 20.45 -5.49 -11.83
CA ILE A 357 21.82 -5.31 -11.31
C ILE A 357 22.67 -4.73 -12.44
N ASP A 358 23.46 -3.70 -12.15
CA ASP A 358 24.53 -3.26 -13.05
C ASP A 358 25.85 -3.97 -12.65
N PRO A 359 26.37 -4.90 -13.48
CA PRO A 359 27.55 -5.68 -13.13
C PRO A 359 28.85 -4.87 -13.09
N GLU A 360 28.85 -3.60 -13.50
CA GLU A 360 30.02 -2.71 -13.47
C GLU A 360 29.92 -1.65 -12.37
N GLN A 361 28.83 -1.63 -11.61
CA GLN A 361 28.55 -0.62 -10.60
C GLN A 361 28.74 -1.18 -9.19
N ILE A 362 29.65 -0.59 -8.40
CA ILE A 362 29.83 -0.99 -7.00
C ILE A 362 28.80 -0.30 -6.09
N GLY A 363 28.80 1.03 -6.05
CA GLY A 363 27.95 1.83 -5.16
C GLY A 363 26.49 1.92 -5.60
N GLN A 364 25.59 2.23 -4.66
CA GLN A 364 24.14 2.33 -4.90
C GLN A 364 23.60 3.77 -4.98
N PHE A 365 24.31 4.74 -4.40
CA PHE A 365 23.76 6.06 -4.13
C PHE A 365 24.58 7.17 -4.75
N TYR A 366 23.91 8.25 -5.14
CA TYR A 366 24.54 9.49 -5.63
C TYR A 366 23.98 10.70 -4.90
N ILE A 367 24.76 11.79 -4.87
CA ILE A 367 24.40 13.04 -4.18
C ILE A 367 24.13 14.12 -5.21
N VAL A 368 23.00 14.82 -5.05
CA VAL A 368 22.65 16.01 -5.80
C VAL A 368 22.70 17.22 -4.87
N LYS A 369 23.34 18.30 -5.31
CA LYS A 369 23.41 19.57 -4.59
C LYS A 369 22.39 20.54 -5.14
N GLU A 370 21.44 20.95 -4.31
CA GLU A 370 20.44 21.98 -4.61
C GLU A 370 20.69 23.19 -3.70
N GLY A 371 21.54 24.12 -4.16
CA GLY A 371 22.02 25.21 -3.31
C GLY A 371 22.88 24.69 -2.16
N ASP A 372 22.48 25.01 -0.91
CA ASP A 372 23.16 24.56 0.31
C ASP A 372 22.63 23.21 0.84
N VAL A 373 21.67 22.59 0.16
CA VAL A 373 21.08 21.31 0.55
C VAL A 373 21.68 20.19 -0.28
N GLU A 374 22.23 19.18 0.40
CA GLU A 374 22.64 17.92 -0.23
C GLU A 374 21.52 16.89 -0.05
N LYS A 375 21.05 16.32 -1.16
CA LYS A 375 20.10 15.20 -1.19
C LYS A 375 20.78 13.98 -1.76
N THR A 376 20.47 12.81 -1.22
CA THR A 376 21.03 11.53 -1.67
C THR A 376 19.91 10.71 -2.28
N TYR A 377 20.19 10.08 -3.42
CA TYR A 377 19.24 9.27 -4.18
C TYR A 377 19.84 7.91 -4.52
N ALA A 378 18.99 6.91 -4.73
CA ALA A 378 19.41 5.61 -5.25
C ALA A 378 19.49 5.60 -6.78
N LEU A 379 20.48 4.87 -7.30
CA LEU A 379 20.57 4.52 -8.72
C LEU A 379 19.48 3.51 -9.08
N SER A 380 18.97 3.57 -10.32
CA SER A 380 17.87 2.71 -10.79
C SER A 380 18.23 1.23 -11.01
N GLN A 381 19.52 0.92 -10.96
CA GLN A 381 20.06 -0.44 -10.99
C GLN A 381 20.87 -0.67 -9.71
N LEU A 382 20.81 -1.89 -9.20
CA LEU A 382 21.52 -2.31 -8.02
C LEU A 382 23.02 -2.33 -8.27
N GLY A 383 23.77 -1.70 -7.36
CA GLY A 383 25.20 -1.86 -7.25
C GLY A 383 25.58 -3.15 -6.52
N LEU A 384 26.80 -3.65 -6.79
CA LEU A 384 27.32 -4.89 -6.23
C LEU A 384 27.55 -4.84 -4.72
N ASP A 385 27.62 -3.63 -4.12
CA ASP A 385 27.59 -3.44 -2.67
C ASP A 385 26.36 -4.12 -2.06
N TYR A 386 25.18 -3.87 -2.61
CA TYR A 386 23.93 -4.43 -2.09
C TYR A 386 23.57 -5.76 -2.74
N ALA A 387 23.92 -5.99 -4.00
CA ALA A 387 23.61 -7.26 -4.66
C ALA A 387 24.50 -8.42 -4.17
N CYS A 388 25.75 -8.16 -3.77
CA CYS A 388 26.73 -9.19 -3.46
C CYS A 388 27.37 -9.03 -2.07
N ARG A 389 27.78 -7.83 -1.66
CA ARG A 389 28.58 -7.65 -0.42
C ARG A 389 27.80 -7.91 0.86
N HIS A 390 26.47 -7.96 0.83
CA HIS A 390 25.71 -8.41 2.00
C HIS A 390 26.02 -9.87 2.39
N CYS A 391 26.48 -10.70 1.44
CA CYS A 391 27.01 -12.05 1.71
C CYS A 391 28.54 -12.11 1.59
N HIS A 392 29.12 -11.43 0.60
CA HIS A 392 30.56 -11.40 0.34
C HIS A 392 31.27 -10.32 1.16
N ASN A 393 31.18 -10.46 2.48
CA ASN A 393 31.88 -9.62 3.46
C ASN A 393 32.65 -10.51 4.47
N GLY A 394 33.43 -9.88 5.35
CA GLY A 394 34.19 -10.58 6.39
C GLY A 394 35.13 -11.64 5.80
N ASP A 395 34.99 -12.88 6.27
CA ASP A 395 35.82 -14.02 5.83
C ASP A 395 35.57 -14.45 4.36
N PHE A 396 34.47 -14.01 3.75
CA PHE A 396 34.10 -14.28 2.36
C PHE A 396 34.19 -13.05 1.46
N ALA A 397 34.90 -12.02 1.91
CA ALA A 397 35.03 -10.77 1.18
C ALA A 397 35.70 -10.97 -0.19
N LEU A 398 35.11 -10.34 -1.20
CA LEU A 398 35.65 -10.25 -2.56
C LEU A 398 36.07 -8.81 -2.87
N THR A 399 37.09 -8.64 -3.71
CA THR A 399 37.47 -7.31 -4.23
C THR A 399 36.43 -6.77 -5.21
N ASP A 400 36.49 -5.48 -5.54
CA ASP A 400 35.60 -4.90 -6.56
C ASP A 400 35.76 -5.61 -7.91
N GLU A 401 36.99 -5.89 -8.34
CA GLU A 401 37.27 -6.59 -9.60
C GLU A 401 36.68 -8.00 -9.60
N GLU A 402 36.83 -8.72 -8.49
CA GLU A 402 36.29 -10.07 -8.30
C GLU A 402 34.75 -10.12 -8.32
N LEU A 403 34.08 -9.08 -7.83
CA LEU A 403 32.63 -8.94 -7.89
C LEU A 403 32.17 -8.65 -9.32
N ILE A 404 32.82 -7.70 -9.99
CA ILE A 404 32.51 -7.32 -11.37
C ILE A 404 32.69 -8.52 -12.31
N GLU A 405 33.79 -9.27 -12.16
CA GLU A 405 34.06 -10.46 -12.98
C GLU A 405 32.96 -11.51 -12.80
N ARG A 406 32.55 -11.79 -11.55
CA ARG A 406 31.50 -12.77 -11.26
C ARG A 406 30.10 -12.32 -11.67
N ALA A 407 29.79 -11.03 -11.59
CA ALA A 407 28.50 -10.49 -11.99
C ALA A 407 28.32 -10.51 -13.52
N LYS A 408 29.41 -10.37 -14.27
CA LYS A 408 29.40 -10.39 -15.74
C LYS A 408 29.04 -11.78 -16.26
N GLY A 409 27.91 -11.85 -16.97
CA GLY A 409 27.47 -13.09 -17.59
C GLY A 409 26.95 -14.13 -16.61
N TYR A 410 26.55 -13.73 -15.40
CA TYR A 410 26.06 -14.63 -14.35
C TYR A 410 24.92 -15.59 -14.77
N HIS A 411 24.12 -15.18 -15.76
CA HIS A 411 23.02 -15.98 -16.34
C HIS A 411 23.30 -16.48 -17.76
N THR A 412 24.55 -16.40 -18.23
CA THR A 412 24.95 -16.87 -19.54
C THR A 412 25.21 -18.38 -19.47
N PRO A 413 24.69 -19.20 -20.41
CA PRO A 413 25.05 -20.61 -20.48
C PRO A 413 26.55 -20.80 -20.72
N GLU A 414 27.18 -21.75 -20.03
CA GLU A 414 28.49 -22.25 -20.43
C GLU A 414 28.38 -22.87 -21.85
N GLU A 415 29.30 -22.50 -22.75
CA GLU A 415 29.33 -22.98 -24.16
C GLU A 415 29.74 -24.45 -24.32
#